data_AF-A0A7C7H0U5-F1
#
_entry.id   AF-A0A7C7H0U5-F1
#
_cell.length_a   1.000
_cell.length_b   1.000
_cell.length_c   1.000
_cell.angle_alpha   90.00
_cell.angle_beta   90.00
_cell.angle_gamma   90.00
#
_symmetry.space_group_name_H-M   'P 1'
#
loop_
_entity.id
_entity.type
_entity.pdbx_description
1 polymer ?
#
loop_
_entity_poly.entity_id
_entity_poly.type
_entity_poly.pdbx_seq_one_letter_code
_entity_poly.pdbx_strand_id
1 'polypeptide(L)' 'MPDVIMAEPYSIIKDVEESLKSKGHIIEPYKWSKIGEMNAILINENGYFGAADTRGENAAVGY' A
#
# COMPACT_ATOMS: atom_id res chain seq x y z
N MET A 1 -7.85 10.75 -16.35
CA MET A 1 -7.94 9.79 -15.22
C MET A 1 -9.23 10.10 -14.46
N PRO A 2 -9.95 9.08 -13.97
CA PRO A 2 -11.10 9.32 -13.11
C PRO A 2 -10.67 10.03 -11.82
N ASP A 3 -11.50 10.93 -11.31
CA ASP A 3 -11.28 11.65 -10.05
C ASP A 3 -11.76 10.79 -8.87
N VAL A 4 -11.01 9.72 -8.61
CA VAL A 4 -11.34 8.72 -7.59
C VAL A 4 -10.07 8.29 -6.86
N ILE A 5 -10.22 8.00 -5.57
CA ILE A 5 -9.21 7.33 -4.77
C ILE A 5 -9.36 5.83 -5.02
N MET A 6 -8.37 5.21 -5.66
CA MET A 6 -8.32 3.76 -5.81
C MET A 6 -7.55 3.14 -4.67
N ALA A 7 -8.16 2.18 -3.98
CA ALA A 7 -7.57 1.54 -2.80
C ALA A 7 -7.61 0.02 -2.91
N GLU A 8 -6.61 -0.65 -2.32
CA GLU A 8 -6.65 -2.11 -2.18
C GLU A 8 -7.76 -2.53 -1.19
N PRO A 9 -8.33 -3.75 -1.33
CA PRO A 9 -9.26 -4.27 -0.34
C PRO A 9 -8.66 -4.23 1.07
N TYR A 10 -9.45 -3.78 2.06
CA TYR A 10 -9.05 -3.70 3.47
C TYR A 10 -7.87 -2.75 3.78
N SER A 11 -7.46 -1.90 2.83
CA SER A 11 -6.34 -0.95 3.04
C SER A 11 -6.74 0.31 3.81
N ILE A 12 -8.01 0.71 3.74
CA ILE A 12 -8.55 1.89 4.43
C ILE A 12 -9.49 1.42 5.54
N ILE A 13 -9.28 1.93 6.76
CA ILE A 13 -10.20 1.66 7.87
C ILE A 13 -11.55 2.34 7.61
N LYS A 14 -12.64 1.71 8.03
CA LYS A 14 -14.00 2.19 7.75
C LYS A 14 -14.24 3.64 8.15
N ASP A 15 -13.79 4.05 9.34
CA ASP A 15 -13.97 5.42 9.84
C ASP A 15 -13.26 6.46 8.96
N VAL A 16 -12.08 6.13 8.43
CA VAL A 16 -11.33 6.98 7.50
C VAL A 16 -12.02 7.03 6.14
N GLU A 17 -12.54 5.89 5.67
CA GLU A 17 -13.33 5.81 4.44
C GLU A 17 -14.57 6.72 4.50
N GLU A 18 -15.31 6.68 5.61
CA GLU A 18 -16.48 7.54 5.85
C GLU A 18 -16.09 9.02 5.92
N SER A 19 -14.99 9.35 6.59
CA SER A 19 -14.47 10.73 6.65
C SER A 19 -14.10 11.26 5.26
N LEU A 20 -13.44 10.44 4.43
CA LEU A 20 -13.07 10.81 3.07
C LEU A 20 -14.30 11.01 2.18
N LYS A 21 -15.30 10.12 2.29
CA LYS A 21 -16.58 10.27 1.59
C LYS A 21 -17.32 11.54 2.01
N SER A 22 -17.30 11.90 3.30
CA SER A 22 -17.91 13.13 3.82
C SER A 22 -17.29 14.40 3.26
N LYS A 23 -16.00 14.34 2.89
CA LYS A 23 -15.25 15.44 2.26
C LYS A 23 -15.48 15.52 0.75
N GLY A 24 -16.30 14.63 0.18
CA GLY A 24 -16.62 14.59 -1.24
C GLY A 24 -15.71 13.69 -2.08
N HIS A 25 -14.84 12.90 -1.46
CA HIS A 25 -14.00 11.95 -2.20
C HIS A 25 -14.77 10.67 -2.56
N ILE A 26 -14.55 10.18 -3.77
CA ILE A 26 -15.06 8.90 -4.23
C ILE A 26 -13.94 7.88 -4.04
N ILE A 27 -14.21 6.83 -3.27
CA ILE A 27 -13.28 5.71 -3.06
C ILE A 27 -13.79 4.52 -3.85
N GLU A 28 -12.96 3.99 -4.74
CA GLU A 28 -13.25 2.77 -5.50
C GLU A 28 -12.22 1.68 -5.21
N PRO A 29 -12.63 0.40 -5.19
CA PRO A 29 -11.69 -0.69 -5.08
C PRO A 29 -10.81 -0.75 -6.33
N TYR A 30 -9.51 -0.97 -6.13
CA TYR A 30 -8.56 -1.12 -7.23
C TYR A 30 -8.85 -2.40 -8.02
N LYS A 31 -9.08 -2.27 -9.33
CA LYS A 31 -9.58 -3.35 -10.20
C LYS A 31 -8.66 -4.57 -10.27
N TRP A 32 -7.36 -4.40 -10.07
CA TRP A 32 -6.38 -5.48 -10.16
C TRP A 32 -5.97 -6.05 -8.79
N SER A 33 -6.76 -5.78 -7.75
CA SER A 33 -6.64 -6.28 -6.36
C SER A 33 -5.41 -5.86 -5.56
N LYS A 34 -4.26 -5.64 -6.22
CA LYS A 34 -2.98 -5.29 -5.61
C LYS A 34 -2.35 -4.10 -6.30
N ILE A 35 -1.82 -3.13 -5.53
CA ILE A 35 -1.16 -1.94 -6.04
C ILE A 35 0.33 -1.99 -5.71
N GLY A 36 1.15 -2.12 -6.75
CA GLY A 36 2.61 -2.07 -6.64
C GLY A 36 3.24 -3.37 -6.12
N GLU A 37 4.57 -3.34 -6.06
CA GLU A 37 5.42 -4.45 -5.61
C GLU A 37 6.73 -3.84 -5.07
N MET A 38 6.74 -3.52 -3.78
CA MET A 38 7.81 -2.76 -3.15
C MET A 38 9.02 -3.64 -2.77
N ASN A 39 10.21 -3.23 -3.21
CA ASN A 39 11.47 -3.82 -2.76
C ASN A 39 12.35 -2.69 -2.21
N ALA A 40 12.71 -2.76 -0.93
CA ALA A 40 13.44 -1.69 -0.28
C ALA A 40 14.44 -2.20 0.76
N ILE A 41 15.43 -1.35 1.06
CA ILE A 41 16.40 -1.56 2.14
C ILE A 41 16.37 -0.32 3.03
N LEU A 42 16.11 -0.52 4.33
CA LEU A 42 16.22 0.51 5.36
C LEU A 42 17.67 0.52 5.88
N ILE A 43 18.27 1.71 5.90
CA ILE A 43 19.60 1.95 6.46
C ILE A 43 19.48 2.96 7.59
N ASN A 44 19.90 2.60 8.79
CA ASN A 44 19.93 3.49 9.94
C ASN A 44 21.11 3.15 10.88
N GLU A 45 21.19 3.85 12.02
CA GLU A 45 22.26 3.64 13.03
C GLU A 45 22.32 2.20 13.56
N ASN A 46 21.22 1.44 13.45
CA ASN A 46 21.12 0.05 13.89
C ASN A 46 21.48 -0.97 12.79
N GLY A 47 21.80 -0.51 11.57
CA GLY A 47 22.26 -1.36 10.47
C GLY A 47 21.38 -1.33 9.22
N TYR A 48 21.37 -2.45 8.50
CA TYR A 48 20.72 -2.63 7.19
C TYR A 48 19.58 -3.66 7.29
N PHE A 49 18.38 -3.30 6.83
CA PHE A 49 17.21 -4.16 6.91
C PHE A 49 16.49 -4.20 5.55
N GLY A 50 16.50 -5.34 4.89
CA GLY A 50 15.77 -5.54 3.64
C GLY A 50 14.30 -5.90 3.88
N ALA A 51 13.41 -5.35 3.07
CA ALA A 51 12.00 -5.70 3.03
C ALA A 51 11.56 -5.94 1.59
N ALA A 52 10.96 -7.10 1.35
CA ALA A 52 10.33 -7.46 0.09
C ALA A 52 8.81 -7.47 0.27
N ASP A 53 8.08 -7.00 -0.74
CA ASP A 53 6.62 -6.99 -0.72
C ASP A 53 6.06 -8.41 -0.64
N THR A 54 5.11 -8.63 0.27
CA THR A 54 4.44 -9.92 0.45
C THR A 54 3.46 -10.24 -0.67
N ARG A 55 3.17 -9.27 -1.55
CA ARG A 55 2.24 -9.42 -2.66
C ARG A 55 2.77 -10.27 -3.82
N GLY A 56 4.09 -10.37 -3.98
CA GLY A 56 4.77 -11.15 -5.02
C GLY A 56 5.64 -12.28 -4.44
N GLU A 57 6.26 -13.08 -5.33
CA GLU A 57 7.24 -14.11 -4.93
C GLU A 57 8.63 -13.47 -4.76
N ASN A 58 8.76 -12.56 -3.80
CA ASN A 58 10.00 -11.81 -3.56
C ASN A 58 10.66 -12.19 -2.24
N ALA A 59 11.97 -11.98 -2.17
CA ALA A 59 12.76 -12.21 -0.96
C ALA A 59 13.76 -11.07 -0.75
N ALA A 60 13.93 -10.66 0.51
CA ALA A 60 15.04 -9.83 0.95
C ALA A 60 16.09 -10.73 1.61
N VAL A 61 17.31 -10.74 1.08
CA VAL A 61 18.40 -11.62 1.54
C VAL A 61 19.62 -10.78 1.88
N GLY A 62 20.28 -11.11 3.00
CA GLY A 62 21.49 -10.44 3.48
C GLY A 62 22.56 -11.44 3.96
N TYR A 63 23.71 -10.92 4.37
CA TYR A 63 24.83 -11.67 4.96
C TYR A 63 25.26 -11.05 6.29
#